data_AF-A0A382U1N2-F1
#
_entry.id   AF-A0A382U1N2-F1
#
_cell.length_a   1.000
_cell.length_b   1.000
_cell.length_c   1.000
_cell.angle_alpha   90.00
_cell.angle_beta   90.00
_cell.angle_gamma   90.00
#
_symmetry.space_group_name_H-M   'P 1'
#
loop_
_entity.id
_entity.type
_entity.pdbx_description
1 polymer ?
#
loop_
_entity_poly.entity_id
_entity_poly.type
_entity_poly.pdbx_seq_one_letter_code
_entity_poly.pdbx_strand_id
1 'polypeptide(L)'
;MSVPLPKDYADRVYAGVLGKVIGVYLGRPFEGWTYDRIQEHLGDIEYYVHDKLNVPLIVTDDDISGTFTFVRALADNDFDVNLTAQQIGETWLNYLIEKRTILWWGGLGNSTEHTAYLRLKNGIQAPDSGSMALNGKVVSEQIGAQIFIDGWAMVSPGDADRAAALSEKAARVSHDGEAVYGAIVMAVLEAMAFVE
;
A
#
# COMPACT_ATOMS: atom_id res chain seq x y z
N MET A 1 26.31 1.10 -5.79
CA MET A 1 26.54 0.12 -6.89
C MET A 1 25.24 -0.64 -7.06
N SER A 2 24.74 -0.85 -8.28
CA SER A 2 23.47 -1.56 -8.48
C SER A 2 23.59 -3.03 -8.06
N VAL A 3 22.69 -3.49 -7.20
CA VAL A 3 22.59 -4.91 -6.84
C VAL A 3 22.11 -5.69 -8.06
N PRO A 4 22.81 -6.77 -8.48
CA PRO A 4 22.36 -7.57 -9.61
C PRO A 4 21.04 -8.26 -9.27
N LEU A 5 20.10 -8.27 -10.21
CA LEU A 5 18.83 -8.97 -10.03
C LEU A 5 19.06 -10.48 -9.84
N PRO A 6 18.36 -11.12 -8.89
CA PRO A 6 18.42 -12.56 -8.74
C PRO A 6 17.84 -13.25 -10.00
N LYS A 7 18.35 -14.45 -10.34
CA LYS A 7 17.95 -15.15 -11.57
C LYS A 7 16.46 -15.53 -11.58
N ASP A 8 15.92 -15.79 -10.40
CA ASP A 8 14.52 -16.12 -10.10
C ASP A 8 13.71 -14.87 -9.71
N TYR A 9 14.15 -13.66 -10.06
CA TYR A 9 13.47 -12.40 -9.72
C TYR A 9 11.96 -12.43 -10.06
N ALA A 10 11.60 -12.90 -11.26
CA ALA A 10 10.19 -12.97 -11.67
C ALA A 10 9.37 -13.91 -10.77
N ASP A 11 9.95 -15.04 -10.37
CA ASP A 11 9.29 -16.01 -9.49
C ASP A 11 9.12 -15.45 -8.08
N ARG A 12 10.12 -14.69 -7.58
CA ARG A 12 10.04 -13.99 -6.29
C ARG A 12 9.00 -12.88 -6.28
N VAL A 13 8.92 -12.06 -7.35
CA VAL A 13 7.85 -11.07 -7.51
C VAL A 13 6.49 -11.75 -7.55
N TYR A 14 6.34 -12.82 -8.32
CA TYR A 14 5.09 -13.58 -8.38
C TYR A 14 4.71 -14.15 -7.01
N ALA A 15 5.65 -14.74 -6.28
CA ALA A 15 5.42 -15.29 -4.95
C ALA A 15 5.03 -14.20 -3.94
N GLY A 16 5.67 -13.03 -3.97
CA GLY A 16 5.33 -11.89 -3.12
C GLY A 16 3.92 -11.37 -3.38
N VAL A 17 3.57 -11.16 -4.66
CA VAL A 17 2.21 -10.79 -5.08
C VAL A 17 1.19 -11.84 -4.65
N LEU A 18 1.48 -13.12 -4.88
CA LEU A 18 0.59 -14.22 -4.51
C LEU A 18 0.39 -14.26 -2.99
N GLY A 19 1.45 -14.08 -2.21
CA GLY A 19 1.39 -13.97 -0.76
C GLY A 19 0.47 -12.84 -0.29
N LYS A 20 0.59 -11.65 -0.90
CA LYS A 20 -0.31 -10.52 -0.62
C LYS A 20 -1.77 -10.87 -0.89
N VAL A 21 -2.06 -11.41 -2.07
CA VAL A 21 -3.44 -11.80 -2.47
C VAL A 21 -4.02 -12.84 -1.52
N ILE A 22 -3.22 -13.85 -1.14
CA ILE A 22 -3.63 -14.86 -0.14
C ILE A 22 -3.95 -14.21 1.20
N GLY A 23 -3.06 -13.34 1.70
CA GLY A 23 -3.24 -12.66 2.99
C GLY A 23 -4.50 -11.80 3.03
N VAL A 24 -4.72 -10.98 2.01
CA VAL A 24 -5.89 -10.10 1.89
C VAL A 24 -7.18 -10.93 1.87
N TYR A 25 -7.28 -11.94 0.99
CA TYR A 25 -8.51 -12.74 0.89
C TYR A 25 -8.73 -13.66 2.08
N LEU A 26 -7.68 -14.04 2.81
CA LEU A 26 -7.81 -14.80 4.06
C LEU A 26 -8.39 -13.93 5.17
N GLY A 27 -7.89 -12.70 5.33
CA GLY A 27 -8.26 -11.80 6.43
C GLY A 27 -9.60 -11.08 6.23
N ARG A 28 -9.93 -10.75 4.99
CA ARG A 28 -11.10 -9.91 4.65
C ARG A 28 -12.45 -10.37 5.25
N PRO A 29 -12.81 -11.67 5.27
CA PRO A 29 -14.13 -12.09 5.77
C PRO A 29 -14.41 -11.68 7.22
N PHE A 30 -13.38 -11.51 8.04
CA PHE A 30 -13.49 -11.16 9.46
C PHE A 30 -12.74 -9.87 9.81
N GLU A 31 -12.57 -8.98 8.82
CA GLU A 31 -11.97 -7.67 9.03
C GLU A 31 -12.72 -6.89 10.15
N GLY A 32 -11.95 -6.31 11.07
CA GLY A 32 -12.49 -5.60 12.24
C GLY A 32 -13.02 -6.49 13.36
N TRP A 33 -12.92 -7.82 13.26
CA TRP A 33 -13.26 -8.71 14.37
C TRP A 33 -12.15 -8.74 15.42
N THR A 34 -12.54 -8.86 16.69
CA THR A 34 -11.59 -9.17 17.76
C THR A 34 -11.16 -10.63 17.68
N TYR A 35 -9.99 -10.93 18.25
CA TYR A 35 -9.51 -12.31 18.38
C TYR A 35 -10.55 -13.23 19.04
N ASP A 36 -11.14 -12.81 20.16
CA ASP A 36 -12.14 -13.60 20.89
C ASP A 36 -13.36 -13.93 20.02
N ARG A 37 -13.81 -12.97 19.21
CA ARG A 37 -14.94 -13.18 18.29
C ARG A 37 -14.58 -14.19 17.19
N ILE A 38 -13.38 -14.08 16.62
CA ILE A 38 -12.88 -15.04 15.62
C ILE A 38 -12.84 -16.44 16.24
N GLN A 39 -12.26 -16.59 17.43
CA GLN A 39 -12.16 -17.88 18.11
C GLN A 39 -13.54 -18.48 18.45
N GLU A 40 -14.48 -17.66 18.93
CA GLU A 40 -15.83 -18.12 19.25
C GLU A 40 -16.61 -18.61 18.01
N HIS A 41 -16.47 -17.92 16.87
CA HIS A 41 -17.32 -18.16 15.70
C HIS A 41 -16.68 -19.04 14.62
N LEU A 42 -15.35 -19.00 14.50
CA LEU A 42 -14.59 -19.63 13.43
C LEU A 42 -13.54 -20.62 13.94
N GLY A 43 -13.07 -20.44 15.18
CA GLY A 43 -11.94 -21.17 15.74
C GLY A 43 -10.62 -20.78 15.07
N ASP A 44 -9.67 -21.72 15.04
CA ASP A 44 -8.41 -21.54 14.35
C ASP A 44 -8.61 -21.49 12.83
N ILE A 45 -7.97 -20.50 12.20
CA ILE A 45 -8.08 -20.26 10.75
C ILE A 45 -7.03 -21.09 10.01
N GLU A 46 -7.42 -22.29 9.59
CA GLU A 46 -6.57 -23.19 8.79
C GLU A 46 -6.88 -23.12 7.28
N TYR A 47 -8.05 -22.57 6.92
CA TYR A 47 -8.55 -22.45 5.55
C TYR A 47 -9.37 -21.16 5.37
N TYR A 48 -9.68 -20.79 4.12
CA TYR A 48 -10.60 -19.70 3.84
C TYR A 48 -11.99 -19.96 4.45
N VAL A 49 -12.54 -18.94 5.11
CA VAL A 49 -13.82 -19.01 5.86
C VAL A 49 -14.93 -18.14 5.27
N HIS A 50 -14.73 -17.65 4.04
CA HIS A 50 -15.68 -16.76 3.35
C HIS A 50 -17.09 -17.39 3.20
N ASP A 51 -17.15 -18.71 2.97
CA ASP A 51 -18.37 -19.51 2.88
C ASP A 51 -19.13 -19.57 4.22
N LYS A 52 -18.41 -19.72 5.34
CA LYS A 52 -18.98 -19.70 6.69
C LYS A 52 -19.62 -18.36 7.04
N LEU A 53 -19.14 -17.27 6.44
CA LEU A 53 -19.65 -15.91 6.65
C LEU A 53 -20.56 -15.43 5.52
N ASN A 54 -20.83 -16.27 4.52
CA ASN A 54 -21.63 -15.96 3.33
C ASN A 54 -21.17 -14.67 2.62
N VAL A 55 -19.85 -14.51 2.47
CA VAL A 55 -19.21 -13.44 1.72
C VAL A 55 -18.43 -14.00 0.53
N PRO A 56 -18.30 -13.25 -0.58
CA PRO A 56 -17.48 -13.69 -1.71
C PRO A 56 -15.99 -13.80 -1.30
N LEU A 57 -15.30 -14.81 -1.83
CA LEU A 57 -13.85 -14.96 -1.64
C LEU A 57 -13.08 -13.87 -2.39
N ILE A 58 -13.39 -13.70 -3.67
CA ILE A 58 -12.67 -12.79 -4.57
C ILE A 58 -13.51 -11.54 -4.79
N VAL A 59 -12.91 -10.42 -4.43
CA VAL A 59 -13.50 -9.08 -4.50
C VAL A 59 -12.41 -8.07 -4.81
N THR A 60 -12.83 -6.92 -5.34
CA THR A 60 -11.93 -5.78 -5.50
C THR A 60 -11.52 -5.25 -4.13
N ASP A 61 -10.24 -4.97 -3.97
CA ASP A 61 -9.60 -4.61 -2.71
C ASP A 61 -8.55 -3.53 -2.96
N ASP A 62 -8.48 -2.53 -2.09
CA ASP A 62 -7.52 -1.43 -2.19
C ASP A 62 -6.09 -1.91 -2.00
N ASP A 63 -5.83 -2.84 -1.09
CA ASP A 63 -4.48 -3.32 -0.77
C ASP A 63 -3.83 -3.92 -2.03
N ILE A 64 -4.60 -4.73 -2.75
CA ILE A 64 -4.17 -5.36 -4.00
C ILE A 64 -4.07 -4.31 -5.11
N SER A 65 -5.12 -3.53 -5.34
CA SER A 65 -5.20 -2.63 -6.50
C SER A 65 -4.19 -1.47 -6.41
N GLY A 66 -3.97 -0.95 -5.21
CA GLY A 66 -3.02 0.13 -4.93
C GLY A 66 -1.58 -0.29 -5.21
N THR A 67 -1.21 -1.51 -4.82
CA THR A 67 0.12 -2.11 -5.05
C THR A 67 0.54 -2.04 -6.52
N PHE A 68 -0.38 -2.34 -7.44
CA PHE A 68 -0.08 -2.32 -8.87
C PHE A 68 -0.22 -0.95 -9.51
N THR A 69 -1.15 -0.13 -9.02
CA THR A 69 -1.48 1.13 -9.68
C THR A 69 -0.50 2.24 -9.32
N PHE A 70 -0.13 2.37 -8.04
CA PHE A 70 0.68 3.50 -7.60
C PHE A 70 2.13 3.42 -8.09
N VAL A 71 2.68 2.21 -8.24
CA VAL A 71 4.03 2.01 -8.80
C VAL A 71 4.15 2.44 -10.27
N ARG A 72 3.02 2.64 -10.98
CA ARG A 72 3.02 3.18 -12.35
C ARG A 72 3.61 4.58 -12.43
N ALA A 73 3.70 5.31 -11.31
CA ALA A 73 4.39 6.59 -11.23
C ALA A 73 5.84 6.53 -11.74
N LEU A 74 6.50 5.38 -11.62
CA LEU A 74 7.82 5.18 -12.23
C LEU A 74 7.74 5.29 -13.76
N ALA A 75 6.85 4.55 -14.39
CA ALA A 75 6.71 4.56 -15.85
C ALA A 75 6.15 5.89 -16.37
N ASP A 76 5.21 6.51 -15.67
CA ASP A 76 4.64 7.82 -16.01
C ASP A 76 5.69 8.96 -15.98
N ASN A 77 6.80 8.75 -15.25
CA ASN A 77 7.88 9.73 -15.08
C ASN A 77 9.23 9.18 -15.59
N ASP A 78 9.20 8.41 -16.69
CA ASP A 78 10.38 7.92 -17.41
C ASP A 78 11.42 7.17 -16.56
N PHE A 79 10.97 6.53 -15.48
CA PHE A 79 11.79 5.83 -14.50
C PHE A 79 12.87 6.73 -13.85
N ASP A 80 12.59 8.02 -13.70
CA ASP A 80 13.52 8.95 -13.04
C ASP A 80 13.85 8.48 -11.62
N VAL A 81 15.15 8.36 -11.34
CA VAL A 81 15.69 8.00 -10.02
C VAL A 81 15.35 9.05 -8.95
N ASN A 82 15.06 10.28 -9.37
CA ASN A 82 14.68 11.39 -8.50
C ASN A 82 13.16 11.59 -8.39
N LEU A 83 12.35 10.58 -8.74
CA LEU A 83 10.89 10.61 -8.58
C LEU A 83 10.48 11.24 -7.25
N THR A 84 9.50 12.14 -7.27
CA THR A 84 9.06 12.92 -6.11
C THR A 84 7.70 12.45 -5.60
N ALA A 85 7.38 12.74 -4.32
CA ALA A 85 6.04 12.47 -3.78
C ALA A 85 4.95 13.21 -4.58
N GLN A 86 5.23 14.44 -5.04
CA GLN A 86 4.32 15.20 -5.91
C GLN A 86 3.96 14.41 -7.17
N GLN A 87 4.94 13.89 -7.90
CA GLN A 87 4.72 13.10 -9.12
C GLN A 87 3.91 11.82 -8.84
N ILE A 88 4.15 11.17 -7.70
CA ILE A 88 3.35 10.00 -7.28
C ILE A 88 1.90 10.43 -7.00
N GLY A 89 1.69 11.58 -6.35
CA GLY A 89 0.36 12.16 -6.15
C GLY A 89 -0.33 12.57 -7.46
N GLU A 90 0.41 13.01 -8.47
CA GLU A 90 -0.12 13.27 -9.81
C GLU A 90 -0.56 11.97 -10.51
N THR A 91 0.21 10.88 -10.35
CA THR A 91 -0.21 9.53 -10.78
C THR A 91 -1.51 9.09 -10.11
N TRP A 92 -1.73 9.43 -8.83
CA TRP A 92 -3.04 9.17 -8.19
C TRP A 92 -4.17 9.88 -8.91
N LEU A 93 -4.00 11.16 -9.29
CA LEU A 93 -5.01 11.91 -10.04
C LEU A 93 -5.26 11.35 -11.45
N ASN A 94 -4.26 10.71 -12.06
CA ASN A 94 -4.38 10.11 -13.39
C ASN A 94 -5.18 8.79 -13.38
N TYR A 95 -5.05 7.97 -12.34
CA TYR A 95 -5.63 6.62 -12.31
C TYR A 95 -6.80 6.44 -11.35
N LEU A 96 -6.93 7.28 -10.32
CA LEU A 96 -8.04 7.18 -9.38
C LEU A 96 -9.29 7.84 -9.94
N ILE A 97 -10.37 7.07 -9.98
CA ILE A 97 -11.73 7.56 -10.22
C ILE A 97 -12.44 7.61 -8.87
N GLU A 98 -12.78 8.84 -8.45
CA GLU A 98 -13.47 9.10 -7.18
C GLU A 98 -14.68 8.18 -6.99
N LYS A 99 -14.75 7.53 -5.82
CA LYS A 99 -15.82 6.58 -5.42
C LYS A 99 -15.96 5.34 -6.32
N ARG A 100 -14.93 5.00 -7.09
CA ARG A 100 -14.96 3.86 -8.02
C ARG A 100 -13.77 2.93 -7.88
N THR A 101 -12.57 3.46 -7.72
CA THR A 101 -11.33 2.65 -7.83
C THR A 101 -10.48 2.74 -6.59
N ILE A 102 -9.80 1.63 -6.27
CA ILE A 102 -8.77 1.53 -5.24
C ILE A 102 -9.32 1.95 -3.88
N LEU A 103 -9.12 3.20 -3.45
CA LEU A 103 -9.25 3.68 -2.08
C LEU A 103 -10.54 3.25 -1.36
N TRP A 104 -10.42 3.03 -0.05
CA TRP A 104 -11.56 3.11 0.85
C TRP A 104 -12.11 4.55 0.91
N TRP A 105 -13.25 4.80 0.26
CA TRP A 105 -13.88 6.12 0.15
C TRP A 105 -14.61 6.59 1.43
N GLY A 106 -14.00 6.39 2.61
CA GLY A 106 -14.59 6.61 3.95
C GLY A 106 -14.85 8.07 4.34
N GLY A 107 -14.27 9.03 3.62
CA GLY A 107 -14.58 10.45 3.73
C GLY A 107 -13.45 11.29 4.31
N LEU A 108 -13.55 12.61 4.15
CA LEU A 108 -12.57 13.58 4.63
C LEU A 108 -12.44 13.51 6.16
N GLY A 109 -11.21 13.34 6.65
CA GLY A 109 -10.90 13.24 8.08
C GLY A 109 -11.15 11.86 8.70
N ASN A 110 -11.63 10.88 7.93
CA ASN A 110 -11.84 9.49 8.38
C ASN A 110 -10.89 8.53 7.67
N SER A 111 -10.93 8.56 6.32
CA SER A 111 -10.03 7.79 5.45
C SER A 111 -8.83 8.66 5.08
N THR A 112 -7.64 8.15 5.33
CA THR A 112 -6.38 8.86 5.10
C THR A 112 -6.15 9.14 3.62
N GLU A 113 -6.32 8.12 2.79
CA GLU A 113 -6.13 8.19 1.36
C GLU A 113 -7.23 9.01 0.69
N HIS A 114 -8.48 8.86 1.12
CA HIS A 114 -9.57 9.68 0.59
C HIS A 114 -9.34 11.16 0.97
N THR A 115 -8.89 11.43 2.20
CA THR A 115 -8.52 12.78 2.63
C THR A 115 -7.43 13.36 1.74
N ALA A 116 -6.33 12.63 1.54
CA ALA A 116 -5.23 13.06 0.70
C ALA A 116 -5.64 13.24 -0.77
N TYR A 117 -6.44 12.33 -1.32
CA TYR A 117 -6.99 12.46 -2.67
C TYR A 117 -7.83 13.73 -2.84
N LEU A 118 -8.71 14.05 -1.88
CA LEU A 118 -9.49 15.29 -1.93
C LEU A 118 -8.58 16.53 -1.83
N ARG A 119 -7.47 16.47 -1.09
CA ARG A 119 -6.48 17.55 -1.03
C ARG A 119 -5.76 17.73 -2.38
N LEU A 120 -5.28 16.64 -2.98
CA LEU A 120 -4.68 16.62 -4.32
C LEU A 120 -5.63 17.22 -5.35
N LYS A 121 -6.90 16.79 -5.37
CA LYS A 121 -7.94 17.29 -6.29
C LYS A 121 -8.21 18.80 -6.12
N ASN A 122 -7.98 19.34 -4.93
CA ASN A 122 -8.12 20.77 -4.62
C ASN A 122 -6.80 21.55 -4.75
N GLY A 123 -5.77 20.96 -5.38
CA GLY A 123 -4.52 21.64 -5.71
C GLY A 123 -3.46 21.63 -4.61
N ILE A 124 -3.66 20.90 -3.51
CA ILE A 124 -2.63 20.68 -2.49
C ILE A 124 -1.79 19.49 -2.92
N GLN A 125 -0.55 19.75 -3.28
CA GLN A 125 0.38 18.75 -3.79
C GLN A 125 0.92 17.84 -2.68
N ALA A 126 1.33 16.63 -3.03
CA ALA A 126 2.13 15.81 -2.13
C ALA A 126 3.53 16.42 -1.96
N PRO A 127 4.14 16.35 -0.75
CA PRO A 127 3.70 15.58 0.41
C PRO A 127 2.67 16.29 1.32
N ASP A 128 2.36 17.57 1.07
CA ASP A 128 1.44 18.33 1.94
C ASP A 128 0.05 17.70 2.01
N SER A 129 -0.42 17.08 0.92
CA SER A 129 -1.69 16.34 0.86
C SER A 129 -1.85 15.27 1.94
N GLY A 130 -0.75 14.60 2.33
CA GLY A 130 -0.72 13.57 3.37
C GLY A 130 -0.29 14.08 4.75
N SER A 131 0.19 15.32 4.82
CA SER A 131 0.85 15.86 6.01
C SER A 131 -0.04 15.90 7.25
N MET A 132 0.57 15.62 8.40
CA MET A 132 -0.06 15.78 9.71
C MET A 132 -0.44 17.23 9.98
N ALA A 133 0.26 18.19 9.38
CA ALA A 133 -0.07 19.61 9.47
C ALA A 133 -1.48 19.93 8.94
N LEU A 134 -1.93 19.24 7.88
CA LEU A 134 -3.24 19.46 7.27
C LEU A 134 -4.33 18.47 7.71
N ASN A 135 -3.93 17.27 8.11
CA ASN A 135 -4.87 16.16 8.36
C ASN A 135 -4.92 15.75 9.84
N GLY A 136 -3.97 16.21 10.66
CA GLY A 136 -3.83 15.81 12.06
C GLY A 136 -3.27 14.40 12.21
N LYS A 137 -2.74 14.11 13.41
CA LYS A 137 -2.01 12.87 13.70
C LYS A 137 -2.84 11.61 13.43
N VAL A 138 -4.09 11.62 13.90
CA VAL A 138 -4.99 10.45 13.83
C VAL A 138 -5.26 10.00 12.39
N VAL A 139 -5.37 10.95 11.46
CA VAL A 139 -5.60 10.62 10.05
C VAL A 139 -4.27 10.24 9.41
N SER A 140 -3.23 11.08 9.54
CA SER A 140 -1.98 10.85 8.82
C SER A 140 -1.22 9.58 9.21
N GLU A 141 -1.46 8.99 10.39
CA GLU A 141 -0.72 7.82 10.89
C GLU A 141 -1.50 6.48 10.78
N GLN A 142 -2.56 6.39 9.98
CA GLN A 142 -3.25 5.11 9.77
C GLN A 142 -2.40 4.10 8.99
N ILE A 143 -2.83 2.84 8.98
CA ILE A 143 -2.07 1.69 8.45
C ILE A 143 -1.84 1.73 6.93
N GLY A 144 -2.62 2.55 6.22
CA GLY A 144 -2.67 2.64 4.75
C GLY A 144 -1.32 2.73 4.03
N ALA A 145 -0.37 3.46 4.61
CA ALA A 145 0.97 3.59 4.03
C ALA A 145 1.68 2.23 3.86
N GLN A 146 1.44 1.29 4.77
CA GLN A 146 2.08 -0.02 4.78
C GLN A 146 1.44 -0.96 3.78
N ILE A 147 0.10 -0.94 3.68
CA ILE A 147 -0.64 -1.93 2.89
C ILE A 147 -0.48 -1.74 1.37
N PHE A 148 -0.07 -0.56 0.88
CA PHE A 148 0.15 -0.31 -0.55
C PHE A 148 1.62 -0.40 -1.00
N ILE A 149 2.56 -0.69 -0.08
CA ILE A 149 3.97 -0.37 -0.30
C ILE A 149 4.75 -1.43 -1.09
N ASP A 150 4.24 -2.66 -1.16
CA ASP A 150 4.94 -3.84 -1.68
C ASP A 150 5.50 -3.62 -3.09
N GLY A 151 4.74 -2.92 -3.96
CA GLY A 151 5.15 -2.65 -5.33
C GLY A 151 6.47 -1.85 -5.41
N TRP A 152 6.71 -0.96 -4.43
CA TRP A 152 7.94 -0.16 -4.33
C TRP A 152 9.14 -0.97 -3.84
N ALA A 153 8.89 -2.00 -3.02
CA ALA A 153 9.89 -2.97 -2.61
C ALA A 153 10.31 -3.88 -3.76
N MET A 154 9.34 -4.41 -4.50
CA MET A 154 9.56 -5.35 -5.61
C MET A 154 10.36 -4.75 -6.77
N VAL A 155 10.37 -3.42 -6.94
CA VAL A 155 11.22 -2.70 -7.92
C VAL A 155 12.60 -2.33 -7.39
N SER A 156 12.89 -2.66 -6.12
CA SER A 156 14.14 -2.37 -5.41
C SER A 156 14.80 -3.65 -4.81
N PRO A 157 14.85 -4.79 -5.53
CA PRO A 157 15.29 -6.06 -4.95
C PRO A 157 16.74 -6.00 -4.47
N GLY A 158 16.95 -6.33 -3.19
CA GLY A 158 18.25 -6.29 -2.52
C GLY A 158 18.82 -4.89 -2.27
N ASP A 159 18.08 -3.82 -2.61
CA ASP A 159 18.50 -2.44 -2.48
C ASP A 159 17.67 -1.72 -1.40
N ALA A 160 18.09 -1.86 -0.15
CA ALA A 160 17.41 -1.29 1.01
C ALA A 160 17.29 0.24 0.94
N ASP A 161 18.35 0.94 0.50
CA ASP A 161 18.35 2.40 0.43
C ASP A 161 17.33 2.91 -0.60
N ARG A 162 17.27 2.24 -1.76
CA ARG A 162 16.29 2.56 -2.79
C ARG A 162 14.86 2.22 -2.34
N ALA A 163 14.65 1.07 -1.70
CA ALA A 163 13.36 0.69 -1.16
C ALA A 163 12.86 1.70 -0.12
N ALA A 164 13.73 2.12 0.80
CA ALA A 164 13.42 3.15 1.79
C ALA A 164 13.07 4.50 1.13
N ALA A 165 13.88 4.97 0.18
CA ALA A 165 13.66 6.25 -0.47
C ALA A 165 12.36 6.29 -1.29
N LEU A 166 12.07 5.24 -2.06
CA LEU A 166 10.84 5.17 -2.87
C LEU A 166 9.60 5.02 -1.99
N SER A 167 9.64 4.15 -0.99
CA SER A 167 8.53 3.92 -0.07
C SER A 167 8.20 5.14 0.77
N GLU A 168 9.21 5.89 1.25
CA GLU A 168 9.00 7.15 1.94
C GLU A 168 8.20 8.13 1.07
N LYS A 169 8.65 8.36 -0.17
CA LYS A 169 8.00 9.29 -1.10
C LYS A 169 6.57 8.85 -1.43
N ALA A 170 6.35 7.55 -1.61
CA ALA A 170 5.03 6.99 -1.90
C ALA A 170 4.07 7.14 -0.70
N ALA A 171 4.54 6.80 0.51
CA ALA A 171 3.74 6.93 1.73
C ALA A 171 3.35 8.38 2.01
N ARG A 172 4.28 9.32 1.78
CA ARG A 172 4.09 10.77 1.97
C ARG A 172 3.01 11.40 1.10
N VAL A 173 2.51 10.71 0.08
CA VAL A 173 1.36 11.19 -0.71
C VAL A 173 0.11 11.33 0.16
N SER A 174 -0.11 10.39 1.09
CA SER A 174 -1.30 10.37 1.94
C SER A 174 -1.03 10.32 3.43
N HIS A 175 0.18 9.96 3.86
CA HIS A 175 0.52 9.71 5.26
C HIS A 175 1.70 10.57 5.76
N ASP A 176 1.85 10.61 7.08
CA ASP A 176 2.92 11.28 7.80
C ASP A 176 3.28 10.45 9.06
N GLY A 177 4.36 10.82 9.75
CA GLY A 177 4.73 10.24 11.04
C GLY A 177 5.02 8.74 10.98
N GLU A 178 4.53 8.02 11.99
CA GLU A 178 4.81 6.59 12.18
C GLU A 178 4.32 5.70 11.02
N ALA A 179 3.28 6.12 10.29
CA ALA A 179 2.82 5.37 9.13
C ALA A 179 3.89 5.31 8.02
N VAL A 180 4.64 6.41 7.82
CA VAL A 180 5.73 6.47 6.84
C VAL A 180 6.88 5.55 7.25
N TYR A 181 7.25 5.55 8.53
CA TYR A 181 8.30 4.65 9.02
C TYR A 181 7.88 3.18 8.92
N GLY A 182 6.63 2.86 9.22
CA GLY A 182 6.09 1.52 9.02
C GLY A 182 6.19 1.07 7.56
N ALA A 183 5.85 1.95 6.62
CA ALA A 183 5.95 1.65 5.19
C ALA A 183 7.40 1.40 4.75
N ILE A 184 8.34 2.19 5.24
CA ILE A 184 9.78 2.00 4.99
C ILE A 184 10.25 0.65 5.52
N VAL A 185 9.88 0.29 6.75
CA VAL A 185 10.27 -0.99 7.35
C VAL A 185 9.76 -2.16 6.49
N MET A 186 8.48 -2.14 6.11
CA MET A 186 7.90 -3.18 5.26
C MET A 186 8.60 -3.26 3.91
N ALA A 187 8.78 -2.12 3.24
CA ALA A 187 9.41 -2.08 1.92
C ALA A 187 10.86 -2.56 1.93
N VAL A 188 11.63 -2.20 2.96
CA VAL A 188 13.02 -2.66 3.10
C VAL A 188 13.07 -4.15 3.40
N LEU A 189 12.22 -4.67 4.30
CA LEU A 189 12.15 -6.10 4.60
C LEU A 189 11.84 -6.91 3.34
N GLU A 190 10.82 -6.50 2.58
CA GLU A 190 10.44 -7.16 1.34
C GLU A 190 11.55 -7.09 0.29
N ALA A 191 12.19 -5.93 0.11
CA ALA A 191 13.30 -5.77 -0.83
C ALA A 191 14.47 -6.69 -0.47
N MET A 192 14.80 -6.83 0.82
CA MET A 192 15.91 -7.66 1.27
C MET A 192 15.62 -9.16 1.17
N ALA A 193 14.35 -9.58 1.22
CA ALA A 193 13.95 -10.98 0.98
C ALA A 193 14.30 -11.49 -0.44
N PHE A 194 14.62 -10.61 -1.39
CA PHE A 194 15.09 -11.01 -2.73
C PHE A 194 16.52 -11.54 -2.76
N VAL A 195 17.31 -11.29 -1.70
CA VAL A 195 18.72 -11.72 -1.62
C VAL A 195 19.00 -12.71 -0.48
N GLU A 196 17.96 -13.14 0.22
CA GLU A 196 17.99 -14.28 1.14
C GLU A 196 17.86 -15.64 0.40
#